data_AF-A0A9Q7VWT4-F1
#
_entry.id   AF-A0A9Q7VWT4-F1
#
_cell.length_a   1.000
_cell.length_b   1.000
_cell.length_c   1.000
_cell.angle_alpha   90.00
_cell.angle_beta   90.00
_cell.angle_gamma   90.00
#
_symmetry.space_group_name_H-M   'P 1'
#
loop_
_entity.id
_entity.type
_entity.pdbx_description
1 polymer ?
#
loop_
_entity_poly.entity_id
_entity_poly.type
_entity_poly.pdbx_seq_one_letter_code
_entity_poly.pdbx_strand_id
1 'polypeptide(L)'
;MKRSPIRTALYSCIALVLAIPLVIWIIGRPIDGNRCSDAAHATGPLTEVISQYFQETHGADWQEEIHSLIILEVPAAQTLARQPQAHYCEALGLLENPQRAPTEKFHTAVLMLSLPIGYYLDFMDRIHQLYQRGLIDQSVLSMVLFPRGTALNYWWLPQWRSRFQRDAPGVFSEAAAQYILSGEHWVDYPGKGF
;
A
#
# COMPACT_ATOMS: atom_id res chain seq x y z
N MET A 1 -44.51 29.64 -14.84
CA MET A 1 -44.49 28.39 -14.03
C MET A 1 -43.38 28.47 -12.99
N LYS A 2 -43.72 28.65 -11.70
CA LYS A 2 -42.72 28.65 -10.61
C LYS A 2 -42.32 27.20 -10.33
N ARG A 3 -41.05 26.84 -10.54
CA ARG A 3 -40.51 25.53 -10.14
C ARG A 3 -40.59 25.41 -8.62
N SER A 4 -41.25 24.36 -8.13
CA SER A 4 -41.38 24.11 -6.68
C SER A 4 -39.99 23.88 -6.07
N PRO A 5 -39.63 24.59 -4.98
CA PRO A 5 -38.31 24.49 -4.34
C PRO A 5 -38.01 23.08 -3.83
N ILE A 6 -39.06 22.31 -3.52
CA ILE A 6 -38.97 20.91 -3.06
C ILE A 6 -38.44 20.00 -4.18
N ARG A 7 -38.88 20.23 -5.43
CA ARG A 7 -38.41 19.43 -6.57
C ARG A 7 -36.93 19.69 -6.86
N THR A 8 -36.49 20.95 -6.80
CA THR A 8 -35.08 21.31 -6.98
C THR A 8 -34.18 20.71 -5.90
N ALA A 9 -34.61 20.72 -4.63
CA ALA A 9 -33.88 20.07 -3.55
C ALA A 9 -33.80 18.55 -3.71
N LEU A 10 -34.89 17.90 -4.14
CA LEU A 10 -34.93 16.46 -4.38
C LEU A 10 -33.99 16.04 -5.53
N TYR A 11 -34.00 16.77 -6.64
CA TYR A 11 -33.10 16.49 -7.77
C TYR A 11 -31.64 16.73 -7.41
N SER A 12 -31.33 17.75 -6.61
CA SER A 12 -29.98 17.99 -6.10
C SER A 12 -29.51 16.87 -5.17
N CYS A 13 -30.35 16.37 -4.25
CA CYS A 13 -30.00 15.23 -3.40
C CYS A 13 -29.76 13.96 -4.21
N ILE A 14 -30.60 13.67 -5.22
CA ILE A 14 -30.42 12.51 -6.09
C ILE A 14 -29.11 12.63 -6.89
N ALA A 15 -28.82 13.81 -7.44
CA ALA A 15 -27.57 14.06 -8.16
C ALA A 15 -26.34 13.88 -7.26
N LEU A 16 -26.41 14.33 -6.00
CA LEU A 16 -25.33 14.17 -5.02
C LEU A 16 -25.12 12.68 -4.67
N VAL A 17 -26.22 11.95 -4.42
CA VAL A 17 -26.18 10.50 -4.14
C VAL A 17 -25.60 9.70 -5.30
N LEU A 18 -25.85 10.11 -6.55
CA LEU A 18 -25.29 9.46 -7.73
C LEU A 18 -23.84 9.89 -8.03
N ALA A 19 -23.43 11.09 -7.64
CA ALA A 19 -22.07 11.58 -7.83
C ALA A 19 -21.07 10.94 -6.84
N ILE A 20 -21.48 10.67 -5.60
CA ILE A 20 -20.64 10.04 -4.57
C ILE A 20 -20.02 8.71 -5.03
N PRO A 21 -20.77 7.70 -5.52
CA PRO A 21 -20.18 6.44 -5.97
C PRO A 21 -19.26 6.63 -7.19
N LEU A 22 -19.55 7.62 -8.06
CA LEU A 22 -18.68 7.93 -9.19
C LEU A 22 -17.32 8.50 -8.74
N VAL A 23 -17.33 9.41 -7.76
CA VAL A 23 -16.11 9.99 -7.18
C VAL A 23 -15.29 8.93 -6.44
N ILE A 24 -15.93 8.08 -5.64
CA ILE A 24 -15.27 6.95 -4.97
C ILE A 24 -14.63 6.01 -6.00
N TRP A 25 -15.31 5.78 -7.12
CA TRP A 25 -14.79 4.94 -8.18
C TRP A 25 -13.57 5.53 -8.90
N ILE A 26 -13.55 6.85 -9.11
CA ILE A 26 -12.44 7.55 -9.76
C ILE A 26 -11.20 7.61 -8.86
N ILE A 27 -11.36 7.91 -7.57
CA ILE A 27 -10.25 8.05 -6.60
C ILE A 27 -9.46 6.74 -6.45
N GLY A 28 -10.14 5.60 -6.55
CA GLY A 28 -9.56 4.28 -6.29
C GLY A 28 -9.29 3.43 -7.52
N ARG A 29 -9.11 4.01 -8.72
CA ARG A 29 -8.68 3.21 -9.86
C ARG A 29 -7.18 2.93 -9.79
N PRO A 30 -6.75 1.66 -9.94
CA PRO A 30 -5.33 1.38 -10.09
C PRO A 30 -4.80 2.04 -11.37
N ILE A 31 -3.54 2.43 -11.33
CA ILE A 31 -2.82 2.91 -12.51
C ILE A 31 -2.56 1.74 -13.47
N ASP A 32 -2.37 2.01 -14.76
CA ASP A 32 -2.05 0.98 -15.75
C ASP A 32 -0.77 0.23 -15.38
N GLY A 33 -0.90 -1.08 -15.18
CA GLY A 33 0.19 -1.97 -14.78
C GLY A 33 1.30 -2.10 -15.81
N ASN A 34 1.10 -1.72 -17.08
CA ASN A 34 2.15 -1.79 -18.10
C ASN A 34 3.20 -0.67 -18.00
N ARG A 35 3.08 0.22 -17.01
CA ARG A 35 3.96 1.39 -16.85
C ARG A 35 5.42 1.05 -16.54
N CYS A 36 5.68 -0.16 -16.06
CA CYS A 36 7.01 -0.61 -15.65
C CYS A 36 7.53 -1.79 -16.49
N SER A 37 7.35 -1.75 -17.82
CA SER A 37 7.73 -2.82 -18.75
C SER A 37 9.17 -3.33 -18.61
N ASP A 38 10.08 -2.54 -18.01
CA ASP A 38 11.48 -2.87 -17.77
C ASP A 38 11.87 -2.90 -16.26
N ALA A 39 10.90 -3.04 -15.34
CA ALA A 39 11.14 -3.00 -13.89
C ALA A 39 12.25 -3.95 -13.43
N ALA A 40 12.35 -5.14 -14.02
CA ALA A 40 13.34 -6.15 -13.67
C ALA A 40 14.80 -5.67 -13.77
N HIS A 41 15.08 -4.53 -14.43
CA HIS A 41 16.42 -3.96 -14.62
C HIS A 41 16.57 -2.55 -14.04
N ALA A 42 15.55 -2.05 -13.34
CA ALA A 42 15.59 -0.72 -12.75
C ALA A 42 16.56 -0.69 -11.56
N THR A 43 17.74 -0.11 -11.79
CA THR A 43 18.70 0.30 -10.75
C THR A 43 18.66 1.82 -10.59
N GLY A 44 18.68 2.29 -9.35
CA GLY A 44 18.60 3.70 -9.02
C GLY A 44 18.84 3.96 -7.52
N PRO A 45 18.41 5.13 -7.02
CA PRO A 45 18.68 5.54 -5.64
C PRO A 45 17.96 4.67 -4.60
N LEU A 46 16.81 4.06 -4.93
CA LEU A 46 16.13 3.15 -4.00
C LEU A 46 16.94 1.88 -3.79
N THR A 47 17.46 1.31 -4.87
CA THR A 47 18.30 0.12 -4.87
C THR A 47 19.57 0.34 -4.07
N GLU A 48 20.19 1.50 -4.24
CA GLU A 48 21.40 1.89 -3.49
C GLU A 48 21.11 1.96 -1.98
N VAL A 49 20.07 2.70 -1.59
CA VAL A 49 19.68 2.85 -0.17
C VAL A 49 19.33 1.50 0.46
N ILE A 50 18.55 0.66 -0.21
CA ILE A 50 18.16 -0.66 0.29
C ILE A 50 19.39 -1.57 0.43
N SER A 51 20.27 -1.59 -0.58
CA SER A 51 21.47 -2.43 -0.55
C SER A 51 22.43 -1.98 0.56
N GLN A 52 22.64 -0.67 0.71
CA GLN A 52 23.47 -0.11 1.76
C GLN A 52 22.91 -0.43 3.14
N TYR A 53 21.62 -0.18 3.36
CA TYR A 53 20.96 -0.45 4.63
C TYR A 53 21.06 -1.93 5.03
N PHE A 54 20.86 -2.84 4.06
CA PHE A 54 21.04 -4.27 4.28
C PHE A 54 22.47 -4.64 4.67
N GLN A 55 23.49 -4.03 4.03
CA GLN A 55 24.90 -4.27 4.36
C GLN A 55 25.25 -3.77 5.76
N GLU A 56 24.79 -2.59 6.16
CA GLU A 56 25.07 -1.99 7.46
C GLU A 56 24.43 -2.78 8.61
N THR A 57 23.19 -3.24 8.42
CA THR A 57 22.42 -3.98 9.43
C THR A 57 22.64 -5.50 9.38
N HIS A 58 23.38 -5.99 8.39
CA HIS A 58 23.50 -7.42 8.08
C HIS A 58 22.14 -8.12 7.90
N GLY A 59 21.11 -7.36 7.52
CA GLY A 59 19.75 -7.87 7.33
C GLY A 59 18.99 -8.22 8.61
N ALA A 60 19.48 -7.80 9.80
CA ALA A 60 18.98 -8.24 11.10
C ALA A 60 17.66 -7.58 11.58
N ASP A 61 17.14 -6.55 10.91
CA ASP A 61 16.15 -5.63 11.50
C ASP A 61 14.81 -5.58 10.77
N TRP A 62 14.00 -6.65 10.80
CA TRP A 62 12.61 -6.52 10.30
C TRP A 62 11.55 -7.47 10.88
N GLN A 63 11.95 -8.60 11.47
CA GLN A 63 10.99 -9.60 11.96
C GLN A 63 10.30 -9.21 13.28
N GLU A 64 10.81 -8.19 13.97
CA GLU A 64 10.19 -7.61 15.16
C GLU A 64 9.35 -6.38 14.79
N GLU A 65 8.14 -6.27 15.35
CA GLU A 65 7.16 -5.23 15.00
C GLU A 65 7.71 -3.81 15.16
N ILE A 66 8.48 -3.55 16.22
CA ILE A 66 9.15 -2.26 16.49
C ILE A 66 10.19 -1.94 15.41
N HIS A 67 10.88 -2.95 14.86
CA HIS A 67 11.98 -2.78 13.92
C HIS A 67 11.49 -2.70 12.47
N SER A 68 10.25 -3.12 12.21
CA SER A 68 9.70 -3.22 10.85
C SER A 68 9.69 -1.89 10.07
N LEU A 69 9.63 -0.74 10.75
CA LEU A 69 9.61 0.59 10.15
C LEU A 69 10.90 1.38 10.34
N ILE A 70 11.91 0.82 11.01
CA ILE A 70 13.12 1.56 11.42
C ILE A 70 13.92 2.12 10.25
N ILE A 71 13.81 1.51 9.06
CA ILE A 71 14.41 2.08 7.83
C ILE A 71 13.91 3.50 7.54
N LEU A 72 12.70 3.87 7.97
CA LEU A 72 12.17 5.23 7.80
C LEU A 72 12.87 6.29 8.67
N GLU A 73 13.69 5.88 9.63
CA GLU A 73 14.57 6.75 10.40
C GLU A 73 15.85 7.12 9.63
N VAL A 74 16.20 6.35 8.59
CA VAL A 74 17.34 6.66 7.71
C VAL A 74 16.97 7.85 6.81
N PRO A 75 17.70 8.97 6.84
CA PRO A 75 17.31 10.19 6.09
C PRO A 75 17.17 9.99 4.57
N ALA A 76 18.03 9.17 3.97
CA ALA A 76 17.96 8.85 2.55
C ALA A 76 16.69 8.04 2.23
N ALA A 77 16.38 7.02 3.02
CA ALA A 77 15.17 6.22 2.86
C ALA A 77 13.90 7.03 3.10
N GLN A 78 13.89 7.91 4.09
CA GLN A 78 12.78 8.83 4.35
C GLN A 78 12.52 9.76 3.16
N THR A 79 13.57 10.26 2.51
CA THR A 79 13.44 11.09 1.30
C THR A 79 12.73 10.32 0.19
N LEU A 80 13.12 9.06 -0.05
CA LEU A 80 12.48 8.20 -1.04
C LEU A 80 11.02 7.92 -0.69
N ALA A 81 10.73 7.62 0.58
CA ALA A 81 9.37 7.37 1.07
C ALA A 81 8.46 8.62 1.02
N ARG A 82 8.99 9.83 0.85
CA ARG A 82 8.17 11.04 0.59
C ARG A 82 7.78 11.19 -0.88
N GLN A 83 8.49 10.51 -1.79
CA GLN A 83 8.22 10.54 -3.22
C GLN A 83 8.16 9.12 -3.82
N PRO A 84 7.43 8.17 -3.22
CA PRO A 84 7.52 6.75 -3.55
C PRO A 84 7.11 6.46 -5.00
N GLN A 85 6.20 7.25 -5.56
CA GLN A 85 5.75 7.14 -6.95
C GLN A 85 6.88 7.31 -7.97
N ALA A 86 7.91 8.10 -7.66
CA ALA A 86 9.06 8.31 -8.54
C ALA A 86 9.96 7.07 -8.61
N HIS A 87 9.90 6.21 -7.59
CA HIS A 87 10.71 5.00 -7.44
C HIS A 87 9.88 3.73 -7.62
N TYR A 88 8.63 3.84 -8.06
CA TYR A 88 7.68 2.72 -8.10
C TYR A 88 8.18 1.55 -8.97
N CYS A 89 8.64 1.81 -10.19
CA CYS A 89 9.15 0.76 -11.06
C CYS A 89 10.46 0.15 -10.55
N GLU A 90 11.28 0.93 -9.86
CA GLU A 90 12.50 0.45 -9.21
C GLU A 90 12.18 -0.49 -8.05
N ALA A 91 11.18 -0.13 -7.23
CA ALA A 91 10.68 -0.97 -6.14
C ALA A 91 10.16 -2.32 -6.66
N LEU A 92 9.38 -2.31 -7.75
CA LEU A 92 8.92 -3.54 -8.38
C LEU A 92 10.10 -4.42 -8.85
N GLY A 93 11.14 -3.81 -9.44
CA GLY A 93 12.36 -4.50 -9.83
C GLY A 93 13.06 -5.23 -8.67
N LEU A 94 13.20 -4.55 -7.53
CA LEU A 94 13.77 -5.14 -6.31
C LEU A 94 12.93 -6.31 -5.79
N LEU A 95 11.61 -6.16 -5.77
CA LEU A 95 10.68 -7.18 -5.27
C LEU A 95 10.62 -8.41 -6.19
N GLU A 96 10.67 -8.20 -7.50
CA GLU A 96 10.67 -9.24 -8.53
C GLU A 96 11.98 -10.02 -8.59
N ASN A 97 13.10 -9.41 -8.22
CA ASN A 97 14.42 -10.02 -8.37
C ASN A 97 14.61 -11.20 -7.39
N PRO A 98 14.82 -12.44 -7.87
CA PRO A 98 14.99 -13.61 -7.00
C PRO A 98 16.32 -13.63 -6.24
N GLN A 99 17.30 -12.80 -6.62
CA GLN A 99 18.60 -12.72 -5.94
C GLN A 99 18.59 -11.76 -4.74
N ARG A 100 17.52 -10.98 -4.56
CA ARG A 100 17.40 -10.05 -3.43
C ARG A 100 16.95 -10.79 -2.17
N ALA A 101 17.56 -10.42 -1.04
CA ALA A 101 17.25 -11.01 0.25
C ALA A 101 15.83 -10.65 0.71
N PRO A 102 15.16 -11.48 1.53
CA PRO A 102 13.85 -11.17 2.09
C PRO A 102 13.80 -9.80 2.80
N THR A 103 14.84 -9.45 3.57
CA THR A 103 14.96 -8.15 4.26
C THR A 103 14.94 -6.96 3.29
N GLU A 104 15.67 -7.06 2.17
CA GLU A 104 15.68 -6.00 1.15
C GLU A 104 14.28 -5.79 0.56
N LYS A 105 13.57 -6.88 0.28
CA LYS A 105 12.20 -6.84 -0.25
C LYS A 105 11.21 -6.26 0.75
N PHE A 106 11.34 -6.65 2.01
CA PHE A 106 10.52 -6.13 3.09
C PHE A 106 10.66 -4.61 3.22
N HIS A 107 11.88 -4.11 3.35
CA HIS A 107 12.10 -2.67 3.46
C HIS A 107 11.74 -1.91 2.18
N THR A 108 11.92 -2.52 1.01
CA THR A 108 11.40 -1.95 -0.24
C THR A 108 9.90 -1.71 -0.15
N ALA A 109 9.13 -2.67 0.36
CA ALA A 109 7.70 -2.50 0.55
C ALA A 109 7.35 -1.43 1.60
N VAL A 110 8.13 -1.33 2.69
CA VAL A 110 7.98 -0.27 3.71
C VAL A 110 8.10 1.12 3.09
N LEU A 111 9.09 1.36 2.22
CA LEU A 111 9.27 2.65 1.56
C LEU A 111 8.14 3.00 0.58
N MET A 112 7.33 2.02 0.17
CA MET A 112 6.20 2.19 -0.74
C MET A 112 4.85 2.39 -0.02
N LEU A 113 4.81 2.35 1.32
CA LEU A 113 3.53 2.45 2.07
C LEU A 113 2.80 3.79 1.88
N SER A 114 3.51 4.85 1.49
CA SER A 114 3.00 6.19 1.23
C SER A 114 2.65 6.46 -0.24
N LEU A 115 2.65 5.42 -1.11
CA LEU A 115 2.25 5.56 -2.51
C LEU A 115 0.87 6.23 -2.61
N PRO A 116 0.64 7.14 -3.57
CA PRO A 116 -0.70 7.66 -3.82
C PRO A 116 -1.67 6.50 -4.06
N ILE A 117 -2.93 6.65 -3.65
CA ILE A 117 -3.89 5.54 -3.61
C ILE A 117 -3.99 4.73 -4.93
N GLY A 118 -3.95 5.38 -6.09
CA GLY A 118 -3.96 4.67 -7.38
C GLY A 118 -2.73 3.78 -7.61
N TYR A 119 -1.53 4.24 -7.21
CA TYR A 119 -0.32 3.42 -7.22
C TYR A 119 -0.37 2.34 -6.15
N TYR A 120 -0.89 2.67 -4.95
CA TYR A 120 -0.96 1.72 -3.84
C TYR A 120 -1.88 0.53 -4.16
N LEU A 121 -3.01 0.77 -4.84
CA LEU A 121 -3.92 -0.30 -5.27
C LEU A 121 -3.30 -1.20 -6.35
N ASP A 122 -2.56 -0.61 -7.30
CA ASP A 122 -1.76 -1.40 -8.27
C ASP A 122 -0.66 -2.18 -7.54
N PHE A 123 0.00 -1.56 -6.55
CA PHE A 123 1.03 -2.18 -5.75
C PHE A 123 0.49 -3.41 -5.00
N MET A 124 -0.69 -3.32 -4.38
CA MET A 124 -1.36 -4.48 -3.78
C MET A 124 -1.60 -5.62 -4.80
N ASP A 125 -1.98 -5.30 -6.04
CA ASP A 125 -2.16 -6.31 -7.10
C ASP A 125 -0.83 -6.93 -7.53
N ARG A 126 0.24 -6.14 -7.62
CA ARG A 126 1.60 -6.63 -7.92
C ARG A 126 2.14 -7.50 -6.80
N ILE A 127 2.03 -7.06 -5.55
CA ILE A 127 2.44 -7.83 -4.37
C ILE A 127 1.70 -9.16 -4.29
N HIS A 128 0.39 -9.18 -4.54
CA HIS A 128 -0.35 -10.44 -4.67
C HIS A 128 0.26 -11.39 -5.72
N GLN A 129 0.53 -10.90 -6.93
CA GLN A 129 1.13 -11.69 -8.00
C GLN A 129 2.51 -12.23 -7.62
N LEU A 130 3.35 -11.42 -6.97
CA LEU A 130 4.68 -11.81 -6.52
C LEU A 130 4.62 -12.87 -5.42
N TYR A 131 3.67 -12.74 -4.49
CA TYR A 131 3.45 -13.72 -3.43
C TYR A 131 2.99 -15.06 -3.99
N GLN A 132 2.01 -15.05 -4.91
CA GLN A 132 1.54 -16.28 -5.59
C GLN A 132 2.64 -16.99 -6.38
N ARG A 133 3.65 -16.25 -6.85
CA ARG A 133 4.82 -16.79 -7.56
C ARG A 133 5.96 -17.20 -6.61
N GLY A 134 5.82 -17.02 -5.30
CA GLY A 134 6.86 -17.30 -4.32
C GLY A 134 8.08 -16.38 -4.41
N LEU A 135 7.95 -15.20 -5.03
CA LEU A 135 9.04 -14.23 -5.14
C LEU A 135 9.17 -13.34 -3.90
N ILE A 136 8.09 -13.17 -3.15
CA ILE A 136 8.06 -12.54 -1.83
C ILE A 136 7.38 -13.49 -0.86
N ASP A 137 7.69 -13.35 0.43
CA ASP A 137 7.06 -14.13 1.48
C ASP A 137 5.82 -13.42 2.08
N GLN A 138 5.19 -14.09 3.05
CA GLN A 138 4.01 -13.58 3.74
C GLN A 138 4.29 -12.28 4.50
N SER A 139 5.53 -12.01 4.91
CA SER A 139 5.84 -10.80 5.68
C SER A 139 5.65 -9.55 4.83
N VAL A 140 6.15 -9.56 3.60
CA VAL A 140 5.98 -8.47 2.64
C VAL A 140 4.50 -8.28 2.33
N LEU A 141 3.77 -9.38 2.09
CA LEU A 141 2.33 -9.32 1.84
C LEU A 141 1.59 -8.71 3.05
N SER A 142 1.87 -9.19 4.26
CA SER A 142 1.23 -8.69 5.48
C SER A 142 1.54 -7.21 5.74
N MET A 143 2.77 -6.76 5.47
CA MET A 143 3.18 -5.36 5.59
C MET A 143 2.38 -4.45 4.65
N VAL A 144 2.10 -4.91 3.43
CA VAL A 144 1.31 -4.15 2.45
C VAL A 144 -0.18 -4.22 2.72
N LEU A 145 -0.69 -5.29 3.32
CA LEU A 145 -2.12 -5.41 3.61
C LEU A 145 -2.54 -4.73 4.90
N PHE A 146 -1.66 -4.65 5.91
CA PHE A 146 -1.99 -4.02 7.17
C PHE A 146 -2.14 -2.50 6.98
N PRO A 147 -3.23 -1.85 7.46
CA PRO A 147 -3.44 -0.42 7.24
C PRO A 147 -2.36 0.45 7.87
N ARG A 148 -1.40 0.90 7.04
CA ARG A 148 -0.36 1.88 7.37
C ARG A 148 -0.19 2.84 6.19
N GLY A 149 0.43 3.99 6.44
CA GLY A 149 0.69 5.01 5.40
C GLY A 149 -0.59 5.39 4.65
N THR A 150 -0.61 5.17 3.34
CA THR A 150 -1.77 5.45 2.49
C THR A 150 -2.99 4.61 2.88
N ALA A 151 -2.83 3.31 3.16
CA ALA A 151 -3.96 2.44 3.50
C ALA A 151 -4.67 2.87 4.79
N LEU A 152 -3.96 3.50 5.72
CA LEU A 152 -4.56 4.05 6.93
C LEU A 152 -5.68 5.05 6.58
N ASN A 153 -5.53 5.87 5.55
CA ASN A 153 -6.54 6.86 5.14
C ASN A 153 -7.63 6.31 4.21
N TYR A 154 -7.42 5.10 3.67
CA TYR A 154 -8.19 4.58 2.54
C TYR A 154 -8.69 3.13 2.74
N TRP A 155 -8.55 2.54 3.94
CA TRP A 155 -9.03 1.18 4.27
C TRP A 155 -10.54 0.98 4.02
N TRP A 156 -11.30 2.08 4.04
CA TRP A 156 -12.75 2.08 3.80
C TRP A 156 -13.10 2.04 2.30
N LEU A 157 -12.14 2.31 1.41
CA LEU A 157 -12.39 2.30 -0.03
C LEU A 157 -12.76 0.89 -0.51
N PRO A 158 -13.86 0.72 -1.28
CA PRO A 158 -14.26 -0.59 -1.79
C PRO A 158 -13.15 -1.31 -2.58
N GLN A 159 -12.34 -0.57 -3.34
CA GLN A 159 -11.26 -1.11 -4.14
C GLN A 159 -10.11 -1.65 -3.28
N TRP A 160 -9.80 -0.98 -2.17
CA TRP A 160 -8.84 -1.47 -1.18
C TRP A 160 -9.40 -2.69 -0.46
N ARG A 161 -10.64 -2.61 0.05
CA ARG A 161 -11.30 -3.71 0.77
C ARG A 161 -11.39 -4.98 -0.05
N SER A 162 -11.70 -4.87 -1.34
CA SER A 162 -11.71 -6.01 -2.26
C SER A 162 -10.36 -6.74 -2.32
N ARG A 163 -9.24 -6.00 -2.39
CA ARG A 163 -7.88 -6.57 -2.39
C ARG A 163 -7.50 -7.14 -1.03
N PHE A 164 -7.81 -6.41 0.04
CA PHE A 164 -7.60 -6.92 1.40
C PHE A 164 -8.37 -8.22 1.63
N GLN A 165 -9.64 -8.29 1.27
CA GLN A 165 -10.45 -9.51 1.44
C GLN A 165 -9.98 -10.66 0.55
N ARG A 166 -9.41 -10.37 -0.63
CA ARG A 166 -8.76 -11.38 -1.48
C ARG A 166 -7.53 -11.99 -0.79
N ASP A 167 -6.70 -11.17 -0.16
CA ASP A 167 -5.35 -11.56 0.27
C ASP A 167 -5.20 -11.81 1.77
N ALA A 168 -6.14 -11.35 2.60
CA ALA A 168 -6.12 -11.54 4.05
C ALA A 168 -6.25 -13.01 4.52
N PRO A 169 -7.03 -13.89 3.86
CA PRO A 169 -7.14 -15.28 4.29
C PRO A 169 -5.77 -15.98 4.29
N GLY A 170 -5.40 -16.57 5.43
CA GLY A 170 -4.10 -17.22 5.62
C GLY A 170 -2.94 -16.28 5.96
N VAL A 171 -3.13 -14.96 5.80
CA VAL A 171 -2.16 -13.94 6.26
C VAL A 171 -2.50 -13.44 7.66
N PHE A 172 -3.79 -13.18 7.90
CA PHE A 172 -4.32 -12.71 9.19
C PHE A 172 -5.31 -13.74 9.75
N SER A 173 -5.44 -13.75 11.09
CA SER A 173 -6.56 -14.44 11.73
C SER A 173 -7.89 -13.76 11.36
N GLU A 174 -9.00 -14.49 11.43
CA GLU A 174 -10.32 -13.92 11.15
C GLU A 174 -10.64 -12.72 12.06
N ALA A 175 -10.31 -12.82 13.35
CA ALA A 175 -10.47 -11.72 14.30
C ALA A 175 -9.63 -10.48 13.92
N ALA A 176 -8.37 -10.68 13.49
CA ALA A 176 -7.52 -9.58 13.03
C ALA A 176 -8.05 -8.95 11.74
N ALA A 177 -8.51 -9.76 10.79
CA ALA A 177 -9.14 -9.27 9.56
C ALA A 177 -10.43 -8.47 9.85
N GLN A 178 -11.26 -8.93 10.78
CA GLN A 178 -12.46 -8.22 11.22
C GLN A 178 -12.12 -6.88 11.90
N TYR A 179 -11.11 -6.85 12.77
CA TYR A 179 -10.61 -5.62 13.40
C TYR A 179 -10.07 -4.59 12.39
N ILE A 180 -9.32 -5.06 11.39
CA ILE A 180 -8.86 -4.19 10.29
C ILE A 180 -10.06 -3.65 9.51
N LEU A 181 -11.03 -4.51 9.17
CA LEU A 181 -12.19 -4.12 8.37
C LEU A 181 -13.20 -3.25 9.12
N SER A 182 -13.21 -3.25 10.46
CA SER A 182 -14.08 -2.41 11.29
C SER A 182 -13.59 -0.95 11.34
N GLY A 183 -12.30 -0.72 11.11
CA GLY A 183 -11.70 0.61 11.23
C GLY A 183 -11.28 1.00 12.64
N GLU A 184 -11.45 0.13 13.64
CA GLU A 184 -11.09 0.45 15.04
C GLU A 184 -9.60 0.79 15.21
N HIS A 185 -8.74 0.20 14.39
CA HIS A 185 -7.31 0.54 14.29
C HIS A 185 -7.03 2.03 14.04
N TRP A 186 -7.94 2.74 13.37
CA TRP A 186 -7.81 4.18 13.10
C TRP A 186 -7.97 5.02 14.36
N VAL A 187 -8.88 4.65 15.26
CA VAL A 187 -9.14 5.37 16.52
C VAL A 187 -8.00 5.14 17.51
N ASP A 188 -7.39 3.96 17.45
CA ASP A 188 -6.26 3.56 18.28
C ASP A 188 -4.91 4.12 17.79
N TYR A 189 -4.86 4.90 16.69
CA TYR A 189 -3.63 5.47 16.14
C TYR A 189 -3.25 6.82 16.79
N PRO A 190 -1.99 7.03 17.23
CA PRO A 190 -0.87 6.07 17.27
C PRO A 190 -0.81 5.25 18.58
N GLY A 191 -1.80 5.40 19.47
CA GLY A 191 -1.78 4.96 20.87
C GLY A 191 -1.58 3.47 21.15
N LYS A 192 -1.74 2.56 20.17
CA LYS A 192 -1.42 1.11 20.34
C LYS A 192 -0.15 0.63 19.63
N GLY A 193 0.64 1.53 19.03
CA GLY A 193 1.94 1.20 18.43
C GLY A 193 1.83 0.53 17.04
N PHE A 194 1.25 1.24 16.07
CA PHE A 194 1.12 0.77 14.68
C PHE A 194 2.20 1.27 13.74
#